data_AF-A0A5P0JJV9-F1
#
_entry.id   AF-A0A5P0JJV9-F1
#
_cell.length_a   1.000
_cell.length_b   1.000
_cell.length_c   1.000
_cell.angle_alpha   90.00
_cell.angle_beta   90.00
_cell.angle_gamma   90.00
#
_symmetry.space_group_name_H-M   'P 1'
#
loop_
_entity.id
_entity.type
_entity.pdbx_description
1 polymer ?
#
loop_
_entity_poly.entity_id
_entity_poly.type
_entity_poly.pdbx_seq_one_letter_code
_entity_poly.pdbx_strand_id
1 'polypeptide(L)'
;EQYVRYGDFRADPVKNALGTPSGKIEIYSKTLEKFGYKDCPAHPTWLAPDEWKGTADEKQLQLLTAHPAHRLHSQLNYAELRKKYAIADREPITIHTEDAARFGIANGDLVRV
;
A
#
# COMPACT_ATOMS: atom_id res chain seq x y z
N GLU A 1 -27.37 18.18 -6.05
CA GLU A 1 -26.33 18.87 -5.27
C GLU A 1 -25.01 18.12 -5.33
N GLN A 2 -23.88 18.83 -5.31
CA GLN A 2 -22.56 18.24 -5.20
C GLN A 2 -22.22 18.08 -3.72
N TYR A 3 -22.03 16.84 -3.26
CA TYR A 3 -21.61 16.59 -1.88
C TYR A 3 -20.22 17.18 -1.63
N VAL A 4 -20.10 17.95 -0.55
CA VAL A 4 -18.84 18.51 -0.08
C VAL A 4 -18.52 17.91 1.28
N ARG A 5 -17.52 17.02 1.33
CA ARG A 5 -17.04 16.42 2.59
C ARG A 5 -16.67 17.53 3.59
N TYR A 6 -17.22 17.50 4.81
CA TYR A 6 -17.05 18.54 5.83
C TYR A 6 -17.49 19.95 5.40
N GLY A 7 -18.52 20.07 4.54
CA GLY A 7 -19.09 21.36 4.14
C GLY A 7 -19.61 22.17 5.34
N ASP A 8 -20.43 21.55 6.19
CA ASP A 8 -21.03 22.23 7.35
C ASP A 8 -19.99 22.64 8.40
N PHE A 9 -18.96 21.82 8.62
CA PHE A 9 -17.82 22.16 9.48
C PHE A 9 -17.05 23.37 8.94
N ARG A 10 -16.88 23.49 7.62
CA ARG A 10 -16.24 24.67 7.01
C ARG A 10 -17.09 25.93 7.13
N ALA A 11 -18.40 25.80 7.04
CA ALA A 11 -19.33 26.91 7.17
C ALA A 11 -19.45 27.39 8.63
N ASP A 12 -19.54 26.46 9.58
CA ASP A 12 -19.62 26.74 11.01
C ASP A 12 -18.92 25.62 11.82
N PRO A 13 -17.63 25.79 12.15
CA PRO A 13 -16.83 24.77 12.83
C PRO A 13 -17.16 24.64 14.33
N VAL A 14 -17.89 25.60 14.90
CA VAL A 14 -18.32 25.54 16.31
C VAL A 14 -19.57 24.69 16.43
N LYS A 15 -20.56 24.96 15.58
CA LYS A 15 -21.83 24.20 15.56
C LYS A 15 -21.64 22.78 15.02
N ASN A 16 -20.74 22.61 14.05
CA ASN A 16 -20.52 21.32 13.37
C ASN A 16 -19.10 20.79 13.65
N ALA A 17 -18.67 20.86 14.92
CA ALA A 17 -17.36 20.38 15.36
C ALA A 17 -17.13 18.90 14.99
N LEU A 18 -15.88 18.56 14.67
CA LEU A 18 -15.47 17.18 14.39
C LEU A 18 -15.30 16.38 15.68
N GLY A 19 -15.33 15.05 15.58
CA GLY A 19 -15.15 14.13 16.72
C GLY A 19 -13.71 14.02 17.25
N THR A 20 -12.94 15.11 17.23
CA THR A 20 -11.57 15.20 17.75
C THR A 20 -11.54 15.97 19.08
N PRO A 21 -10.50 15.83 19.91
CA PRO A 21 -10.38 16.59 21.17
C PRO A 21 -10.52 18.11 21.01
N SER A 22 -10.03 18.67 19.90
CA SER A 22 -10.15 20.11 19.59
C SER A 22 -11.44 20.51 18.85
N GLY A 23 -12.25 19.54 18.42
CA GLY A 23 -13.38 19.79 17.51
C GLY A 23 -12.97 20.13 16.06
N LYS A 24 -11.68 20.04 15.72
CA LYS A 24 -11.10 20.44 14.42
C LYS A 24 -10.28 19.31 13.77
N ILE A 25 -9.79 19.54 12.55
CA ILE A 25 -8.76 18.68 11.95
C ILE A 25 -7.46 18.92 12.71
N GLU A 26 -6.91 17.89 13.35
CA GLU A 26 -5.68 17.98 14.13
C GLU A 26 -4.48 17.63 13.24
N ILE A 27 -3.75 18.66 12.78
CA ILE A 27 -2.45 18.48 12.11
C ILE A 27 -1.41 17.94 13.11
N TYR A 28 -1.54 18.31 14.38
CA TYR A 28 -0.74 17.83 15.50
C TYR A 28 -1.67 17.29 16.60
N SER A 29 -1.41 16.07 17.08
CA SER A 29 -2.21 15.43 18.14
C SER A 29 -1.50 15.43 19.50
N LYS A 30 -2.01 16.22 20.45
CA LYS A 30 -1.55 16.19 21.85
C LYS A 30 -1.80 14.84 22.53
N THR A 31 -2.76 14.06 22.03
CA THR A 31 -3.02 12.71 22.53
C THR A 31 -1.88 11.77 22.17
N LEU A 32 -1.45 11.76 20.90
CA LEU A 32 -0.31 10.95 20.45
C LEU A 32 1.01 11.37 21.13
N GLU A 33 1.22 12.69 21.31
CA GLU A 33 2.38 13.21 22.07
C GLU A 33 2.50 12.55 23.45
N LYS A 34 1.39 12.46 24.20
CA LYS A 34 1.36 11.87 25.55
C LYS A 34 1.62 10.37 25.58
N PHE A 35 1.37 9.65 24.48
CA PHE A 35 1.70 8.22 24.39
C PHE A 35 3.21 7.98 24.26
N GLY A 36 3.97 8.95 23.75
CA GLY A 36 5.43 8.87 23.66
C GLY A 36 5.93 7.73 22.75
N TYR A 37 5.14 7.31 21.78
CA TYR A 37 5.53 6.27 20.82
C TYR A 37 6.64 6.77 19.89
N LYS A 38 7.67 5.94 19.70
CA LYS A 38 8.81 6.27 18.84
C LYS A 38 8.47 6.14 17.35
N ASP A 39 7.57 5.22 17.03
CA ASP A 39 7.15 4.82 15.68
C ASP A 39 5.84 5.50 15.22
N CYS A 40 5.23 6.34 16.06
CA CYS A 40 4.03 7.10 15.72
C CYS A 40 4.06 8.53 16.34
N PRO A 41 4.81 9.46 15.73
CA PRO A 41 4.90 10.85 16.20
C PRO A 41 3.56 11.60 16.13
N ALA A 42 3.45 12.69 16.88
CA ALA A 42 2.23 13.48 17.00
C ALA A 42 1.80 14.24 15.72
N HIS A 43 2.64 14.26 14.68
CA HIS A 43 2.34 14.84 13.38
C HIS A 43 3.01 14.02 12.27
N PRO A 44 2.59 14.17 11.00
CA PRO A 44 3.23 13.47 9.88
C PRO A 44 4.74 13.66 9.88
N THR A 45 5.46 12.54 9.85
CA THR A 45 6.91 12.47 9.98
C THR A 45 7.42 11.32 9.10
N TRP A 46 8.55 11.51 8.42
CA TRP A 46 9.21 10.42 7.71
C TRP A 46 9.87 9.47 8.71
N LEU A 47 9.48 8.21 8.65
CA LEU A 47 10.11 7.11 9.36
C LEU A 47 10.51 6.07 8.31
N ALA A 48 11.78 5.70 8.27
CA ALA A 48 12.25 4.69 7.33
C ALA A 48 11.65 3.32 7.72
N PRO A 49 11.14 2.53 6.77
CA PRO A 49 10.78 1.13 7.01
C PRO A 49 12.04 0.30 7.33
N ASP A 50 11.85 -0.83 8.01
CA ASP A 50 12.94 -1.77 8.30
C ASP A 50 13.58 -2.31 7.01
N GLU A 51 12.76 -2.68 6.03
CA GLU A 51 13.18 -3.21 4.73
C GLU A 51 12.53 -2.43 3.59
N TRP A 52 13.34 -1.81 2.72
CA TRP A 52 12.87 -1.10 1.53
C TRP A 52 13.99 -0.98 0.50
N LYS A 53 13.69 -0.42 -0.68
CA LYS A 53 14.68 -0.29 -1.75
C LYS A 53 15.98 0.43 -1.33
N GLY A 54 15.91 1.35 -0.37
CA GLY A 54 17.08 2.08 0.11
C GLY A 54 18.02 1.28 1.03
N THR A 55 17.57 0.15 1.57
CA THR A 55 18.40 -0.78 2.38
C THR A 55 18.68 -2.10 1.67
N ALA A 56 18.19 -2.27 0.44
CA ALA A 56 18.32 -3.49 -0.33
C ALA A 56 19.68 -3.62 -1.03
N ASP A 57 20.25 -4.82 -1.03
CA ASP A 57 21.42 -5.17 -1.85
C ASP A 57 21.09 -5.06 -3.35
N GLU A 58 22.13 -4.94 -4.20
CA GLU A 58 21.94 -4.79 -5.65
C GLU A 58 21.12 -5.93 -6.28
N LYS A 59 21.21 -7.14 -5.72
CA LYS A 59 20.50 -8.33 -6.21
C LYS A 59 19.07 -8.45 -5.66
N GLN A 60 18.67 -7.63 -4.69
CA GLN A 60 17.34 -7.65 -4.10
C GLN A 60 16.38 -6.73 -4.86
N LEU A 61 15.15 -7.21 -5.04
CA LEU A 61 14.05 -6.50 -5.66
C LEU A 61 12.94 -6.25 -4.64
N GLN A 62 12.20 -5.15 -4.81
CA GLN A 62 11.02 -4.89 -4.00
C GLN A 62 9.85 -5.74 -4.48
N LEU A 63 9.29 -6.56 -3.59
CA LEU A 63 8.10 -7.35 -3.89
C LEU A 63 6.83 -6.50 -3.70
N LEU A 64 6.06 -6.35 -4.78
CA LEU A 64 4.76 -5.68 -4.74
C LEU A 64 3.63 -6.70 -4.87
N THR A 65 2.77 -6.79 -3.84
CA THR A 65 1.66 -7.74 -3.75
C THR A 65 0.30 -7.05 -3.94
N ALA A 66 0.16 -6.33 -5.05
CA ALA A 66 -1.07 -5.63 -5.39
C ALA A 66 -2.26 -6.61 -5.55
N HIS A 67 -3.48 -6.10 -5.38
CA HIS A 67 -4.69 -6.90 -5.53
C HIS A 67 -4.82 -7.47 -6.96
N PRO A 68 -5.23 -8.75 -7.11
CA PRO A 68 -5.27 -9.42 -8.40
C PRO A 68 -6.41 -8.92 -9.29
N ALA A 69 -6.17 -8.83 -10.60
CA ALA A 69 -7.19 -8.42 -11.58
C ALA A 69 -8.28 -9.48 -11.84
N HIS A 70 -7.95 -10.76 -11.68
CA HIS A 70 -8.82 -11.88 -12.05
C HIS A 70 -9.44 -12.61 -10.85
N ARG A 71 -9.28 -12.09 -9.64
CA ARG A 71 -9.77 -12.72 -8.42
C ARG A 71 -10.24 -11.67 -7.44
N LEU A 72 -11.08 -12.09 -6.50
CA LEU A 72 -11.28 -11.37 -5.26
C LEU A 72 -10.39 -12.03 -4.20
N HIS A 73 -9.21 -11.47 -3.98
CA HIS A 73 -8.18 -12.06 -3.10
C HIS A 73 -7.84 -13.51 -3.54
N SER A 74 -8.14 -14.50 -2.70
CA SER A 74 -7.92 -15.93 -2.97
C SER A 74 -9.10 -16.61 -3.68
N GLN A 75 -10.28 -15.99 -3.70
CA GLN A 75 -11.46 -16.58 -4.31
C GLN A 75 -11.23 -16.80 -5.80
N LEU A 76 -11.76 -17.90 -6.32
CA LEU A 76 -11.68 -18.31 -7.73
C LEU A 76 -10.27 -18.75 -8.21
N ASN A 77 -9.26 -18.86 -7.33
CA ASN A 77 -7.95 -19.36 -7.76
C ASN A 77 -7.99 -20.84 -8.21
N TYR A 78 -9.00 -21.61 -7.76
CA TYR A 78 -9.25 -22.99 -8.20
C TYR A 78 -10.16 -23.08 -9.44
N ALA A 79 -10.72 -21.96 -9.89
CA ALA A 79 -11.69 -21.95 -10.99
C ALA A 79 -10.99 -21.97 -12.36
N GLU A 80 -11.73 -22.29 -13.42
CA GLU A 80 -11.22 -22.27 -14.79
C GLU A 80 -10.63 -20.92 -15.21
N LEU A 81 -11.08 -19.83 -14.57
CA LEU A 81 -10.54 -18.49 -14.77
C LEU A 81 -9.02 -18.43 -14.60
N ARG A 82 -8.43 -19.29 -13.76
CA ARG A 82 -6.98 -19.40 -13.58
C ARG A 82 -6.23 -19.74 -14.87
N LYS A 83 -6.83 -20.52 -15.77
CA LYS A 83 -6.24 -20.87 -17.07
C LYS A 83 -5.99 -19.63 -17.96
N LYS A 84 -6.63 -18.49 -17.68
CA LYS A 84 -6.47 -17.25 -18.45
C LYS A 84 -5.18 -16.49 -18.14
N TYR A 85 -4.59 -16.67 -16.96
CA TYR A 85 -3.45 -15.85 -16.53
C TYR A 85 -2.27 -16.65 -15.96
N ALA A 86 -2.46 -17.91 -15.58
CA ALA A 86 -1.36 -18.72 -15.08
C ALA A 86 -0.30 -18.93 -16.17
N ILE A 87 0.98 -18.83 -15.80
CA ILE A 87 2.12 -19.10 -16.69
C ILE A 87 2.78 -20.37 -16.19
N ALA A 88 2.91 -21.38 -17.05
CA ALA A 88 3.44 -22.71 -16.68
C ALA A 88 2.77 -23.31 -15.42
N ASP A 89 1.46 -23.12 -15.29
CA ASP A 89 0.66 -23.54 -14.13
C ASP A 89 1.13 -22.91 -12.79
N ARG A 90 1.75 -21.73 -12.82
CA ARG A 90 2.14 -20.96 -11.63
C ARG A 90 1.56 -19.54 -11.69
N GLU A 91 1.58 -18.87 -10.54
CA GLU A 91 1.18 -17.45 -10.48
C GLU A 91 2.19 -16.61 -11.27
N PRO A 92 1.75 -15.72 -12.16
CA PRO A 92 2.65 -14.87 -12.92
C PRO A 92 3.34 -13.85 -12.00
N ILE A 93 4.64 -13.61 -12.24
CA ILE A 93 5.37 -12.48 -11.68
C ILE A 93 5.69 -11.53 -12.82
N THR A 94 5.35 -10.26 -12.64
CA THR A 94 5.76 -9.19 -13.55
C THR A 94 7.07 -8.61 -13.06
N ILE A 95 8.06 -8.54 -13.95
CA ILE A 95 9.40 -8.00 -13.68
C ILE A 95 9.78 -7.02 -14.79
N HIS A 96 10.52 -5.96 -14.45
CA HIS A 96 11.02 -5.02 -15.45
C HIS A 96 12.01 -5.72 -16.40
N THR A 97 12.04 -5.33 -17.67
CA THR A 97 12.85 -6.01 -18.70
C THR A 97 14.35 -5.97 -18.41
N GLU A 98 14.85 -4.87 -17.83
CA GLU A 98 16.26 -4.74 -17.44
C GLU A 98 16.63 -5.67 -16.28
N ASP A 99 15.75 -5.81 -15.28
CA ASP A 99 15.96 -6.75 -14.18
C ASP A 99 15.88 -8.19 -14.66
N ALA A 100 14.92 -8.51 -15.54
CA ALA A 100 14.81 -9.83 -16.15
C ALA A 100 16.10 -10.19 -16.91
N ALA A 101 16.62 -9.27 -17.74
CA ALA A 101 17.87 -9.47 -18.47
C ALA A 101 19.06 -9.66 -17.51
N ARG A 102 19.15 -8.87 -16.44
CA ARG A 102 20.19 -8.99 -15.40
C ARG A 102 20.19 -10.35 -14.72
N PHE A 103 19.02 -10.96 -14.52
CA PHE A 103 18.88 -12.29 -13.93
C PHE A 103 18.80 -13.43 -14.96
N GLY A 104 18.89 -13.12 -16.27
CA GLY A 104 18.80 -14.11 -17.34
C GLY A 104 17.42 -14.78 -17.46
N ILE A 105 16.35 -14.05 -17.14
CA ILE A 105 14.96 -14.54 -17.14
C ILE A 105 14.29 -14.17 -18.48
N ALA A 106 13.73 -15.17 -19.15
CA ALA A 106 12.85 -14.99 -20.30
C ALA A 106 11.37 -15.11 -19.91
N ASN A 107 10.48 -14.59 -20.77
CA ASN A 107 9.04 -14.73 -20.55
C ASN A 107 8.62 -16.21 -20.63
N GLY A 108 7.94 -16.70 -19.59
CA GLY A 108 7.52 -18.09 -19.48
C GLY A 108 8.42 -18.96 -18.61
N ASP A 109 9.61 -18.48 -18.25
CA ASP A 109 10.52 -19.22 -17.37
C ASP A 109 9.93 -19.41 -15.98
N LEU A 110 10.20 -20.59 -15.40
CA LEU A 110 9.93 -20.84 -13.99
C LEU A 110 11.00 -20.17 -13.14
N VAL A 111 10.57 -19.30 -12.23
CA VAL A 111 11.45 -18.57 -11.32
C VAL A 111 11.20 -18.99 -9.87
N ARG A 112 12.20 -18.79 -9.01
CA ARG A 112 12.07 -18.89 -7.56
C ARG A 112 12.34 -17.53 -6.95
N VAL A 113 11.39 -17.06 -6.15
CA VAL A 113 11.52 -15.85 -5.32
C VAL A 113 11.89 -16.29 -3.91
#